data_AF-A0A3M2G4K9-F1
#
_entry.id   AF-A0A3M2G4K9-F1
#
_cell.length_a   1.000
_cell.length_b   1.000
_cell.length_c   1.000
_cell.angle_alpha   90.00
_cell.angle_beta   90.00
_cell.angle_gamma   90.00
#
_symmetry.space_group_name_H-M   'P 1'
#
loop_
_entity.id
_entity.type
_entity.pdbx_description
1 polymer ?
#
loop_
_entity_poly.entity_id
_entity_poly.type
_entity_poly.pdbx_seq_one_letter_code
_entity_poly.pdbx_strand_id
1 'polypeptide(L)'
;MRKLIPFILFIFIVPLIGGIAIQAFATAPAPPVETSAAVHPSDAAGSNLTPIYLAFVLTLSIFLGFELISKVPSQLHTPLMSGSNAISGITLVGAVIVAGHVSDDPMITVLGIAAVAFAMINVVGGYLVTDRMLEMFKAKQKPSTPPQLES
;
A
#
# COMPACT_ATOMS: atom_id res chain seq x y z
N MET A 1 16.30 2.05 21.26
CA MET A 1 17.61 2.19 20.58
C MET A 1 18.37 0.87 20.39
N ARG A 2 18.44 -0.04 21.39
CA ARG A 2 19.14 -1.34 21.24
C ARG A 2 18.54 -2.33 20.21
N LYS A 3 17.29 -2.15 19.80
CA LYS A 3 16.63 -2.97 18.75
C LYS A 3 16.71 -2.35 17.34
N LEU A 4 17.19 -1.11 17.22
CA LEU A 4 17.17 -0.34 15.98
C LEU A 4 18.37 -0.69 15.08
N ILE A 5 19.57 -0.84 15.68
CA ILE A 5 20.80 -1.20 14.98
C ILE A 5 20.73 -2.58 14.30
N PRO A 6 20.28 -3.68 14.95
CA PRO A 6 20.17 -4.98 14.28
C PRO A 6 19.07 -5.02 13.20
N PHE A 7 18.01 -4.21 13.33
CA PHE A 7 16.92 -4.13 12.34
C PHE A 7 17.33 -3.36 11.07
N ILE A 8 18.08 -2.26 11.23
CA ILE A 8 18.66 -1.51 10.12
C ILE A 8 19.71 -2.36 9.39
N LEU A 9 20.54 -3.10 10.12
CA LEU A 9 21.54 -4.00 9.54
C LEU A 9 20.89 -5.13 8.70
N PHE A 10 19.74 -5.65 9.13
CA PHE A 10 18.99 -6.66 8.39
C PHE A 10 18.43 -6.11 7.05
N ILE A 11 17.96 -4.86 7.03
CA ILE A 11 17.43 -4.20 5.83
C ILE A 11 18.52 -3.99 4.75
N PHE A 12 19.77 -3.72 5.14
CA PHE A 12 20.87 -3.50 4.19
C PHE A 12 21.60 -4.78 3.75
N ILE A 13 21.55 -5.86 4.54
CA ILE A 13 22.30 -7.11 4.25
C ILE A 13 21.46 -8.12 3.43
N VAL A 14 20.15 -8.20 3.64
CA VAL A 14 19.27 -9.19 2.98
C VAL A 14 19.13 -8.99 1.45
N PRO A 15 19.07 -7.74 0.91
CA PRO A 15 19.02 -7.53 -0.54
C PRO A 15 20.30 -7.97 -1.28
N LEU A 16 21.45 -8.03 -0.58
CA LEU A 16 22.73 -8.43 -1.17
C LEU A 16 22.78 -9.93 -1.49
N ILE A 17 22.00 -10.74 -0.78
CA ILE A 17 21.94 -12.21 -0.94
C ILE A 17 20.80 -12.61 -1.90
N GLY A 18 19.72 -11.82 -1.97
CA GLY A 18 18.55 -12.10 -2.83
C GLY A 18 18.71 -11.77 -4.31
N GLY A 19 19.73 -11.00 -4.71
CA GLY A 19 19.93 -10.51 -6.08
C GLY A 19 20.15 -11.60 -7.15
N ILE A 20 20.50 -12.82 -6.75
CA ILE A 20 20.75 -13.93 -7.70
C ILE A 20 19.44 -14.61 -8.14
N ALA A 21 18.38 -14.57 -7.32
CA ALA A 21 17.11 -15.26 -7.62
C ALA A 21 16.22 -14.50 -8.63
N ILE A 22 16.35 -13.18 -8.72
CA ILE A 22 15.51 -12.34 -9.60
C ILE A 22 15.93 -12.50 -11.08
N GLN A 23 17.19 -12.85 -11.36
CA GLN A 23 17.66 -13.06 -12.73
C GLN A 23 17.05 -14.31 -13.39
N ALA A 24 16.55 -15.26 -12.61
CA ALA A 24 16.00 -16.53 -13.10
C ALA A 24 14.56 -16.44 -13.63
N PHE A 25 13.84 -15.34 -13.38
CA PHE A 25 12.46 -15.13 -13.86
C PHE A 25 12.40 -14.35 -15.19
N ALA A 26 13.53 -13.82 -15.68
CA ALA A 26 13.60 -12.91 -16.81
C ALA A 26 13.89 -13.58 -18.18
N THR A 27 13.90 -14.91 -18.28
CA THR A 27 14.24 -15.65 -19.52
C THR A 27 13.05 -16.19 -20.31
N ALA A 28 11.81 -15.83 -19.98
CA ALA A 28 10.64 -16.15 -20.81
C ALA A 28 10.52 -15.12 -21.96
N PRO A 29 10.46 -15.56 -23.24
CA PRO A 29 10.30 -14.63 -24.37
C PRO A 29 8.88 -14.04 -24.38
N ALA A 30 8.76 -12.73 -24.17
CA ALA A 30 7.50 -12.00 -24.33
C ALA A 30 7.20 -11.75 -25.82
N PRO A 31 5.91 -11.73 -26.24
CA PRO A 31 5.53 -11.35 -27.61
C PRO A 31 5.82 -9.88 -27.90
N PRO A 32 6.03 -9.50 -29.18
CA PRO A 32 6.47 -8.15 -29.54
C PRO A 32 5.29 -7.16 -29.43
N VAL A 33 5.34 -6.28 -28.43
CA VAL A 33 4.49 -5.08 -28.37
C VAL A 33 5.41 -3.88 -28.55
N GLU A 34 5.40 -3.29 -29.74
CA GLU A 34 6.05 -2.01 -30.02
C GLU A 34 5.39 -0.91 -29.20
N THR A 35 6.04 -0.50 -28.10
CA THR A 35 5.67 0.70 -27.34
C THR A 35 6.70 1.79 -27.64
N SER A 36 6.47 2.55 -28.70
CA SER A 36 7.12 3.84 -28.92
C SER A 36 6.22 4.96 -28.42
N ALA A 37 6.40 5.38 -27.15
CA ALA A 37 6.06 6.71 -26.67
C ALA A 37 6.78 7.00 -25.34
N ALA A 38 7.99 7.55 -25.46
CA ALA A 38 8.69 8.38 -24.46
C ALA A 38 8.78 7.87 -23.00
N VAL A 39 9.64 6.88 -22.78
CA VAL A 39 10.45 6.83 -21.54
C VAL A 39 11.74 7.58 -21.83
N HIS A 40 12.15 8.43 -20.90
CA HIS A 40 13.34 9.28 -21.02
C HIS A 40 14.58 8.48 -21.48
N PRO A 41 15.33 8.96 -22.48
CA PRO A 41 16.54 8.30 -22.96
C PRO A 41 17.70 8.56 -21.99
N SER A 42 17.78 7.77 -20.92
CA SER A 42 18.98 7.63 -20.09
C SER A 42 19.33 6.16 -19.78
N ASP A 43 18.60 5.22 -20.37
CA ASP A 43 18.61 3.79 -20.01
C ASP A 43 19.49 2.94 -20.91
N ALA A 44 20.80 3.20 -20.91
CA ALA A 44 21.79 2.20 -21.30
C ALA A 44 22.74 1.81 -20.15
N ALA A 45 22.77 2.59 -19.06
CA ALA A 45 23.55 2.31 -17.84
C ALA A 45 22.67 2.16 -16.57
N GLY A 46 21.35 2.36 -16.68
CA GLY A 46 20.42 2.57 -15.55
C GLY A 46 19.60 1.36 -15.09
N SER A 47 19.71 0.20 -15.73
CA SER A 47 18.92 -1.00 -15.38
C SER A 47 19.20 -1.50 -13.95
N ASN A 48 20.45 -1.39 -13.49
CA ASN A 48 20.84 -1.74 -12.12
C ASN A 48 20.49 -0.66 -11.09
N LEU A 49 20.23 0.58 -11.49
CA LEU A 49 19.91 1.68 -10.56
C LEU A 49 18.43 1.69 -10.17
N THR A 50 17.56 1.24 -11.05
CA THR A 50 16.11 1.12 -10.81
C THR A 50 15.76 0.31 -9.54
N PRO A 51 16.30 -0.90 -9.31
CA PRO A 51 16.05 -1.62 -8.06
C PRO A 51 16.66 -0.92 -6.83
N ILE A 52 17.79 -0.22 -6.99
CA ILE A 52 18.36 0.62 -5.92
C ILE A 52 17.43 1.77 -5.56
N TYR A 53 16.81 2.45 -6.53
CA TYR A 53 15.85 3.53 -6.27
C TYR A 53 14.58 3.01 -5.59
N LEU A 54 14.04 1.88 -6.02
CA LEU A 54 12.89 1.25 -5.36
C LEU A 54 13.23 0.81 -3.93
N ALA A 55 14.41 0.23 -3.71
CA ALA A 55 14.88 -0.13 -2.37
C ALA A 55 15.09 1.10 -1.48
N PHE A 56 15.59 2.21 -2.04
CA PHE A 56 15.73 3.48 -1.34
C PHE A 56 14.37 4.03 -0.89
N VAL A 57 13.40 4.11 -1.81
CA VAL A 57 12.03 4.56 -1.51
C VAL A 57 11.36 3.65 -0.48
N LEU A 58 11.49 2.32 -0.65
CA LEU A 58 10.97 1.34 0.30
C LEU A 58 11.55 1.55 1.70
N THR A 59 12.87 1.73 1.80
CA THR A 59 13.57 1.95 3.06
C THR A 59 13.07 3.22 3.74
N LEU A 60 13.03 4.35 3.02
CA LEU A 60 12.54 5.62 3.57
C LEU A 60 11.06 5.54 3.98
N SER A 61 10.22 4.85 3.20
CA SER A 61 8.80 4.65 3.52
C SER A 61 8.60 3.82 4.80
N ILE A 62 9.46 2.82 5.07
CA ILE A 62 9.40 2.04 6.31
C ILE A 62 9.76 2.91 7.52
N PHE A 63 10.84 3.70 7.43
CA PHE A 63 11.22 4.63 8.50
C PHE A 63 10.10 5.63 8.78
N LEU A 64 9.51 6.20 7.72
CA LEU A 64 8.38 7.11 7.84
C LEU A 64 7.18 6.42 8.52
N GLY A 65 6.83 5.20 8.09
CA GLY A 65 5.74 4.43 8.69
C GLY A 65 5.96 4.16 10.19
N PHE A 66 7.18 3.84 10.60
CA PHE A 66 7.54 3.62 12.01
C PHE A 66 7.42 4.89 12.86
N GLU A 67 7.90 6.03 12.35
CA GLU A 67 7.78 7.31 13.07
C GLU A 67 6.31 7.72 13.20
N LEU A 68 5.53 7.58 12.13
CA LEU A 68 4.10 7.92 12.13
C LEU A 68 3.31 7.08 13.16
N ILE A 69 3.47 5.75 13.16
CA ILE A 69 2.73 4.88 14.10
C ILE A 69 3.11 5.14 15.56
N SER A 70 4.38 5.48 15.81
CA SER A 70 4.91 5.72 17.16
C SER A 70 4.36 7.01 17.80
N LYS A 71 3.76 7.91 17.01
CA LYS A 71 3.21 9.20 17.47
C LYS A 71 1.70 9.19 17.69
N VAL A 72 1.03 8.06 17.48
CA VAL A 72 -0.43 7.96 17.59
C VAL A 72 -0.84 7.67 19.04
N PRO A 73 -1.78 8.43 19.63
CA PRO A 73 -2.25 8.20 20.99
C PRO A 73 -3.01 6.86 21.10
N SER A 74 -3.01 6.27 22.30
CA SER A 74 -3.51 4.91 22.52
C SER A 74 -4.99 4.70 22.18
N GLN A 75 -5.80 5.75 22.24
CA GLN A 75 -7.21 5.74 21.87
C GLN A 75 -7.45 5.46 20.38
N LEU A 76 -6.46 5.73 19.53
CA LEU A 76 -6.57 5.56 18.08
C LEU A 76 -5.92 4.29 17.55
N HIS A 77 -5.36 3.40 18.37
CA HIS A 77 -4.76 2.16 17.86
C HIS A 77 -5.76 1.26 17.12
N THR A 78 -7.01 1.16 17.59
CA THR A 78 -8.04 0.34 16.94
C THR A 78 -8.58 0.99 15.65
N PRO A 79 -8.93 2.29 15.63
CA PRO A 79 -9.23 3.00 14.38
C PRO A 79 -8.06 2.96 13.38
N LEU A 80 -6.82 3.08 13.84
CA LEU A 80 -5.64 3.02 12.98
C LEU A 80 -5.42 1.63 12.42
N MET A 81 -5.63 0.59 13.23
CA MET A 81 -5.58 -0.80 12.78
C MET A 81 -6.56 -1.03 11.62
N SER A 82 -7.80 -0.54 11.75
CA SER A 82 -8.80 -0.54 10.67
C SER A 82 -8.38 0.32 9.47
N GLY A 83 -7.84 1.53 9.72
CA GLY A 83 -7.40 2.44 8.68
C GLY A 83 -6.27 1.85 7.82
N SER A 84 -5.34 1.12 8.44
CA SER A 84 -4.26 0.43 7.73
C SER A 84 -4.78 -0.68 6.79
N ASN A 85 -5.91 -1.29 7.13
CA ASN A 85 -6.61 -2.22 6.23
C ASN A 85 -7.12 -1.49 4.98
N ALA A 86 -7.72 -0.31 5.12
CA ALA A 86 -8.15 0.50 3.96
C ALA A 86 -6.98 0.91 3.04
N ILE A 87 -5.81 1.21 3.61
CA ILE A 87 -4.60 1.56 2.85
C ILE A 87 -4.09 0.36 2.02
N SER A 88 -4.26 -0.87 2.50
CA SER A 88 -3.94 -2.08 1.73
C SER A 88 -4.79 -2.23 0.46
N GLY A 89 -5.87 -1.45 0.33
CA GLY A 89 -6.66 -1.29 -0.87
C GLY A 89 -5.90 -0.78 -2.10
N ILE A 90 -4.63 -0.37 -1.98
CA ILE A 90 -3.72 -0.13 -3.12
C ILE A 90 -3.64 -1.31 -4.10
N THR A 91 -3.97 -2.52 -3.63
CA THR A 91 -4.17 -3.72 -4.45
C THR A 91 -5.13 -3.50 -5.62
N LEU A 92 -6.07 -2.54 -5.53
CA LEU A 92 -6.95 -2.15 -6.63
C LEU A 92 -6.20 -1.69 -7.87
N VAL A 93 -5.08 -0.98 -7.72
CA VAL A 93 -4.26 -0.53 -8.84
C VAL A 93 -3.72 -1.74 -9.60
N GLY A 94 -3.19 -2.73 -8.88
CA GLY A 94 -2.73 -3.98 -9.48
C GLY A 94 -3.86 -4.76 -10.16
N ALA A 95 -5.02 -4.82 -9.52
CA ALA A 95 -6.19 -5.51 -10.07
C ALA A 95 -6.70 -4.87 -11.37
N VAL A 96 -6.75 -3.53 -11.44
CA VAL A 96 -7.14 -2.80 -12.67
C VAL A 96 -6.12 -3.02 -13.79
N ILE A 97 -4.82 -3.01 -13.47
CA ILE A 97 -3.78 -3.31 -14.45
C ILE A 97 -3.99 -4.71 -15.03
N VAL A 98 -4.21 -5.73 -14.20
CA VAL A 98 -4.46 -7.12 -14.65
C VAL A 98 -5.76 -7.21 -15.45
N ALA A 99 -6.85 -6.60 -14.98
CA ALA A 99 -8.14 -6.63 -15.68
C ALA A 99 -8.10 -5.88 -17.03
N GLY A 100 -7.22 -4.88 -17.17
CA GLY A 100 -6.98 -4.17 -18.43
C GLY A 100 -6.15 -4.94 -19.44
N HIS A 101 -5.52 -6.06 -19.07
CA HIS A 101 -4.83 -6.92 -20.02
C HIS A 101 -5.85 -7.77 -20.80
N VAL A 102 -6.01 -7.44 -22.08
CA VAL A 102 -6.83 -8.25 -23.00
C VAL A 102 -6.08 -9.55 -23.26
N SER A 103 -6.67 -10.67 -22.83
CA SER A 103 -6.13 -12.01 -22.99
C SER A 103 -7.18 -12.88 -23.67
N ASP A 104 -6.77 -13.77 -24.59
CA ASP A 104 -7.68 -14.70 -25.26
C ASP A 104 -8.16 -15.84 -24.33
N ASP A 105 -7.52 -15.98 -23.16
CA ASP A 105 -7.91 -16.93 -22.14
C ASP A 105 -9.04 -16.37 -21.26
N PRO A 106 -10.27 -16.92 -21.32
CA PRO A 106 -11.40 -16.44 -20.52
C PRO A 106 -11.14 -16.57 -19.02
N MET A 107 -10.24 -17.46 -18.59
CA MET A 107 -9.91 -17.64 -17.18
C MET A 107 -9.17 -16.43 -16.60
N ILE A 108 -8.31 -15.77 -17.39
CA ILE A 108 -7.59 -14.55 -16.99
C ILE A 108 -8.57 -13.40 -16.84
N THR A 109 -9.54 -13.27 -17.75
CA THR A 109 -10.58 -12.23 -17.68
C THR A 109 -11.43 -12.39 -16.42
N VAL A 110 -11.88 -13.61 -16.12
CA VAL A 110 -12.68 -13.89 -14.91
C VAL A 110 -11.89 -13.58 -13.64
N LEU A 111 -10.61 -13.97 -13.59
CA LEU A 111 -9.73 -13.67 -12.46
C LEU A 111 -9.45 -12.18 -12.31
N GLY A 112 -9.28 -11.44 -13.41
CA GLY A 112 -9.11 -9.98 -13.39
C GLY A 112 -10.33 -9.27 -12.82
N ILE A 113 -11.54 -9.65 -13.26
CA ILE A 113 -12.80 -9.12 -12.73
C ILE A 113 -12.95 -9.46 -11.23
N ALA A 114 -12.65 -10.70 -10.85
CA ALA A 114 -12.70 -11.12 -9.45
C ALA A 114 -11.67 -10.35 -8.60
N ALA A 115 -10.46 -10.12 -9.09
CA ALA A 115 -9.42 -9.35 -8.42
C ALA A 115 -9.87 -7.91 -8.16
N VAL A 116 -10.52 -7.26 -9.14
CA VAL A 116 -11.08 -5.91 -8.97
C VAL A 116 -12.19 -5.91 -7.92
N ALA A 117 -13.09 -6.90 -7.95
CA ALA A 117 -14.17 -7.02 -6.97
C ALA A 117 -13.61 -7.19 -5.54
N PHE A 118 -12.63 -8.07 -5.34
CA PHE A 118 -12.00 -8.26 -4.03
C PHE A 118 -11.23 -7.02 -3.55
N ALA A 119 -10.50 -6.35 -4.44
CA ALA A 119 -9.81 -5.13 -4.11
C ALA A 119 -10.79 -4.01 -3.71
N MET A 120 -11.92 -3.89 -4.40
CA MET A 120 -12.98 -2.93 -4.05
C MET A 120 -13.60 -3.23 -2.68
N ILE A 121 -13.82 -4.50 -2.33
CA ILE A 121 -14.30 -4.88 -0.98
C ILE A 121 -13.32 -4.42 0.09
N ASN A 122 -12.00 -4.55 -0.14
CA ASN A 122 -10.98 -4.11 0.81
C ASN A 122 -10.98 -2.58 0.98
N VAL A 123 -11.01 -1.83 -0.12
CA VAL A 123 -11.08 -0.36 -0.09
C VAL A 123 -12.36 0.10 0.62
N VAL A 124 -13.52 -0.29 0.10
CA VAL A 124 -14.82 0.20 0.60
C VAL A 124 -15.07 -0.27 2.03
N GLY A 125 -14.84 -1.55 2.32
CA GLY A 125 -15.00 -2.10 3.66
C GLY A 125 -14.05 -1.43 4.68
N GLY A 126 -12.79 -1.23 4.30
CA GLY A 126 -11.82 -0.55 5.14
C GLY A 126 -12.21 0.89 5.48
N TYR A 127 -12.68 1.67 4.49
CA TYR A 127 -13.12 3.05 4.70
C TYR A 127 -14.38 3.13 5.56
N LEU A 128 -15.40 2.29 5.31
CA LEU A 128 -16.66 2.29 6.06
C LEU A 128 -16.45 1.94 7.55
N VAL A 129 -15.64 0.92 7.82
CA VAL A 129 -15.37 0.49 9.20
C VAL A 129 -14.58 1.57 9.94
N THR A 130 -13.59 2.17 9.28
CA THR A 130 -12.78 3.24 9.87
C THR A 130 -13.61 4.49 10.15
N ASP A 131 -14.48 4.90 9.23
CA ASP A 131 -15.35 6.07 9.42
C ASP A 131 -16.29 5.89 10.62
N ARG A 132 -16.95 4.72 10.73
CA ARG A 132 -17.79 4.39 11.89
C ARG A 132 -17.01 4.38 13.21
N MET A 133 -15.74 3.97 13.18
CA MET A 133 -14.87 4.03 14.36
C MET A 133 -14.49 5.47 14.72
N LEU A 134 -14.26 6.33 13.74
CA LEU A 134 -13.90 7.74 13.95
C LEU A 134 -15.10 8.61 14.32
N GLU A 135 -16.31 8.23 13.93
CA GLU A 135 -17.54 8.92 14.29
C GLU A 135 -17.76 8.95 15.81
N MET A 136 -17.28 7.94 16.54
CA MET A 136 -17.34 7.89 18.01
C MET A 136 -16.45 8.95 18.71
N PHE A 137 -15.49 9.54 18.00
CA PHE A 137 -14.69 10.67 18.50
C PHE A 137 -15.31 12.03 18.21
N LYS A 138 -16.39 12.09 17.40
CA LYS A 138 -17.14 13.33 17.19
C LYS A 138 -18.06 13.55 18.40
N ALA A 139 -17.79 14.60 19.17
CA ALA A 139 -18.62 14.96 20.31
C ALA A 139 -20.08 15.15 19.87
N LYS A 140 -21.00 14.35 20.44
CA LYS A 140 -22.44 14.56 20.26
C LYS A 140 -22.78 15.96 20.79
N GLN A 141 -23.36 16.83 19.96
CA GLN A 141 -23.87 18.12 20.43
C GLN A 141 -24.85 17.86 21.59
N LYS A 142 -24.50 18.32 22.79
CA LYS A 142 -25.36 18.21 23.98
C LYS A 142 -26.53 19.17 23.76
N PRO A 143 -27.80 18.73 23.83
CA PRO A 143 -28.92 19.65 23.81
C PRO A 143 -28.78 20.56 25.03
N SER A 144 -28.78 21.88 24.84
CA SER A 144 -28.71 22.84 25.93
C SER A 144 -29.94 22.70 26.82
N THR A 145 -29.76 22.15 28.03
CA THR A 145 -30.77 22.19 29.10
C THR A 145 -31.09 23.66 29.40
N PRO A 146 -32.35 24.11 29.27
CA PRO A 146 -32.73 25.48 29.62
C PRO A 146 -32.50 25.73 31.12
N PRO A 147 -32.17 26.96 31.54
CA PRO A 147 -31.94 27.27 32.95
C PRO A 147 -33.21 26.99 33.75
N GLN A 148 -33.13 26.04 34.68
CA GLN A 148 -34.15 25.87 35.72
C GLN A 148 -34.06 27.12 36.60
N LEU A 149 -35.09 27.96 36.56
CA LEU A 149 -35.27 29.08 37.47
C LEU A 149 -35.66 28.49 38.82
N GLU A 150 -34.72 28.51 39.77
CA GLU A 150 -34.98 28.21 41.18
C GLU A 150 -35.92 29.27 41.76
N SER A 151 -36.97 28.84 42.48
CA SER A 151 -37.91 29.67 43.22
C SER A 151 -37.77 29.44 44.72
#